data_AF-A0A9Q1CPF6-F1
#
_entry.id   AF-A0A9Q1CPF6-F1
#
_cell.length_a   1.000
_cell.length_b   1.000
_cell.length_c   1.000
_cell.angle_alpha   90.00
_cell.angle_beta   90.00
_cell.angle_gamma   90.00
#
_symmetry.space_group_name_H-M   'P 1'
#
loop_
_entity.id
_entity.type
_entity.pdbx_description
1 polymer ?
#
loop_
_entity_poly.entity_id
_entity_poly.type
_entity_poly.pdbx_seq_one_letter_code
_entity_poly.pdbx_strand_id
1 'polypeptide(L)' 'MADEAALKLQRRTAKGKLIRTQNVVQFLLKGKRPGSEVKDSFIECKQAFEDVCKKHEDYASVIVQDDEFEKQENG' A
#
# COMPACT_ATOMS: atom_id res chain seq x y z
N MET A 1 15.17 -7.95 17.62
CA MET A 1 15.20 -7.93 16.15
C MET A 1 13.76 -7.97 15.67
N ALA A 2 13.35 -7.07 14.77
CA ALA A 2 12.01 -7.13 14.20
C ALA A 2 11.89 -8.40 13.35
N ASP A 3 10.78 -9.13 13.49
CA ASP A 3 10.54 -10.37 12.75
C ASP A 3 10.18 -10.04 11.29
N GLU A 4 11.01 -10.48 10.35
CA GLU A 4 10.82 -10.30 8.90
C GLU A 4 9.41 -10.70 8.46
N ALA A 5 8.88 -11.81 8.99
CA ALA A 5 7.55 -12.29 8.66
C ALA A 5 6.46 -11.31 9.10
N ALA A 6 6.65 -10.65 10.25
CA ALA A 6 5.73 -9.63 10.73
C ALA A 6 5.78 -8.37 9.86
N LEU A 7 6.98 -7.90 9.47
CA LEU A 7 7.15 -6.74 8.58
C LEU A 7 6.56 -7.00 7.18
N LYS A 8 6.78 -8.19 6.63
CA LYS A 8 6.16 -8.64 5.38
C LYS A 8 4.64 -8.62 5.45
N LEU A 9 4.06 -9.14 6.55
CA LEU A 9 2.61 -9.14 6.77
C LEU A 9 2.07 -7.71 6.88
N GLN A 10 2.74 -6.83 7.61
CA GLN A 10 2.35 -5.42 7.74
C GLN A 10 2.35 -4.72 6.39
N ARG A 11 3.42 -4.89 5.58
CA ARG A 11 3.51 -4.37 4.21
C ARG A 11 2.35 -4.87 3.35
N ARG A 12 2.05 -6.17 3.38
CA ARG A 12 0.95 -6.77 2.61
C ARG A 12 -0.42 -6.21 3.01
N THR A 13 -0.67 -6.08 4.31
CA THR A 13 -1.91 -5.48 4.84
C THR A 13 -2.07 -4.03 4.38
N ALA A 14 -0.99 -3.25 4.41
CA ALA A 14 -1.00 -1.87 3.92
C ALA A 14 -1.24 -1.80 2.40
N LYS A 15 -0.61 -2.66 1.60
CA LYS A 15 -0.87 -2.78 0.14
C LYS A 15 -2.34 -3.09 -0.12
N GLY A 16 -2.93 -4.00 0.66
CA GLY A 16 -4.37 -4.30 0.61
C GLY A 16 -5.26 -3.10 0.94
N LYS A 17 -4.86 -2.26 1.90
CA LYS A 17 -5.57 -1.00 2.21
C LYS A 17 -5.48 -0.02 1.03
N LEU A 18 -4.29 0.16 0.46
CA LEU A 18 -4.07 1.02 -0.71
C LEU A 18 -4.95 0.61 -1.90
N ILE A 19 -5.01 -0.68 -2.22
CA ILE A 19 -5.86 -1.20 -3.31
C ILE A 19 -7.33 -0.85 -3.06
N ARG A 20 -7.82 -1.04 -1.83
CA ARG A 20 -9.21 -0.69 -1.48
C ARG A 20 -9.47 0.81 -1.66
N THR A 21 -8.60 1.67 -1.16
CA THR A 21 -8.76 3.14 -1.31
C THR A 21 -8.66 3.58 -2.77
N GLN A 22 -7.78 2.97 -3.56
CA GLN A 22 -7.69 3.23 -5.01
C GLN A 22 -8.97 2.84 -5.75
N ASN A 23 -9.56 1.69 -5.41
CA ASN A 23 -10.82 1.25 -6.01
C ASN A 23 -11.98 2.20 -5.67
N VAL A 24 -12.02 2.73 -4.45
CA VAL A 24 -13.01 3.76 -4.05
C VAL A 24 -12.84 5.02 -4.89
N VAL A 25 -11.62 5.55 -5.01
CA VAL A 25 -11.36 6.74 -5.84
C VAL A 25 -11.77 6.50 -7.30
N GLN A 26 -11.43 5.35 -7.88
CA GLN A 26 -11.84 5.00 -9.24
C GLN A 26 -13.37 4.91 -9.38
N PHE A 27 -14.05 4.33 -8.39
CA PHE A 27 -15.51 4.25 -8.37
C PHE A 27 -16.13 5.65 -8.37
N LEU A 28 -15.64 6.56 -7.53
CA LEU A 28 -16.12 7.95 -7.46
C LEU A 28 -15.87 8.72 -8.76
N LEU A 29 -14.69 8.55 -9.37
CA LEU A 29 -14.36 9.14 -10.67
C LEU A 29 -15.29 8.64 -11.78
N LYS A 30 -15.50 7.32 -11.87
CA LYS A 30 -16.42 6.70 -12.86
C LYS A 30 -17.86 7.16 -12.64
N GLY A 31 -18.26 7.31 -11.38
CA GLY A 31 -19.56 7.84 -10.98
C GLY A 31 -19.74 9.35 -11.18
N LYS A 32 -18.72 10.06 -11.71
CA LYS A 32 -18.73 11.52 -11.87
C LYS A 32 -19.16 12.27 -10.61
N ARG A 33 -18.72 11.75 -9.45
CA ARG A 33 -19.05 12.31 -8.15
C ARG A 33 -18.45 13.71 -7.97
N PRO A 34 -18.98 14.53 -7.05
CA PRO A 34 -18.44 15.87 -6.80
C PRO A 34 -16.94 15.84 -6.51
N GLY A 35 -16.22 16.84 -7.01
CA GLY A 35 -14.77 16.92 -6.85
C GLY A 35 -14.30 16.94 -5.39
N SER A 36 -15.13 17.43 -4.46
CA SER A 36 -14.86 17.38 -3.02
C SER A 36 -14.80 15.94 -2.49
N GLU A 37 -15.77 15.10 -2.83
CA GLU A 37 -15.83 13.69 -2.41
C GLU A 37 -14.66 12.89 -3.01
N VAL A 38 -14.34 13.13 -4.28
CA VAL A 38 -13.17 12.52 -4.92
C VAL A 38 -11.88 12.96 -4.23
N LYS A 39 -11.77 14.24 -3.85
CA LYS A 39 -10.60 14.79 -3.17
C LYS A 39 -10.42 14.19 -1.78
N ASP A 40 -11.49 14.05 -1.01
CA ASP A 40 -11.45 13.47 0.34
C ASP A 40 -10.97 12.01 0.29
N SER A 41 -11.56 11.19 -0.59
CA SER A 41 -11.09 9.80 -0.79
C SER A 41 -9.68 9.72 -1.39
N PHE A 42 -9.27 10.71 -2.19
CA PHE A 42 -7.90 10.76 -2.71
C PHE A 42 -6.87 11.07 -1.61
N ILE A 43 -7.21 11.91 -0.63
CA ILE A 43 -6.35 12.16 0.53
C ILE A 43 -6.14 10.86 1.33
N GLU A 44 -7.19 10.08 1.57
CA GLU A 44 -7.08 8.77 2.22
C GLU A 44 -6.22 7.79 1.43
N CYS A 45 -6.38 7.78 0.09
CA CYS A 45 -5.55 6.97 -0.79
C CYS A 45 -4.07 7.38 -0.74
N LYS A 46 -3.78 8.69 -0.64
CA LYS A 46 -2.42 9.21 -0.50
C LYS A 46 -1.80 8.77 0.83
N GLN A 47 -2.54 8.88 1.93
CA GLN A 47 -2.07 8.41 3.24
C GLN A 47 -1.80 6.90 3.25
N ALA A 48 -2.66 6.10 2.59
CA ALA A 48 -2.44 4.67 2.45
C ALA A 48 -1.18 4.35 1.62
N PHE A 49 -0.88 5.16 0.61
CA PHE A 49 0.35 5.03 -0.18
C PHE A 49 1.59 5.34 0.65
N GLU A 50 1.61 6.45 1.39
CA GLU A 50 2.71 6.82 2.28
C GLU A 50 2.97 5.74 3.34
N ASP A 51 1.90 5.14 3.88
CA ASP A 51 2.00 4.04 4.84
C ASP A 51 2.60 2.75 4.22
N VAL A 52 2.30 2.47 2.96
CA VAL A 52 2.93 1.36 2.22
C VAL A 52 4.41 1.64 2.00
N CYS A 53 4.80 2.85 1.60
CA CYS A 53 6.20 3.22 1.40
C CYS A 53 7.00 3.02 2.69
N LYS A 54 6.51 3.56 3.81
CA LYS A 54 7.17 3.40 5.11
C LYS A 54 7.35 1.93 5.49
N LYS A 55 6.29 1.12 5.41
CA LYS A 55 6.36 -0.31 5.75
C LYS A 55 7.22 -1.11 4.77
N HIS A 56 7.31 -0.67 3.53
CA HIS A 56 8.21 -1.26 2.54
C HIS A 56 9.66 -0.96 2.89
N GLU A 57 10.00 0.27 3.27
CA GLU A 57 11.33 0.64 3.75
C GLU A 57 11.71 -0.16 5.01
N ASP A 58 10.79 -0.25 5.98
CA ASP A 58 10.98 -1.05 7.20
C ASP A 58 11.27 -2.52 6.86
N TYR A 59 10.48 -3.11 5.95
CA TYR A 59 10.68 -4.48 5.48
C TYR A 59 11.98 -4.65 4.68
N ALA A 60 12.28 -3.74 3.76
CA ALA A 60 13.49 -3.79 2.95
C ALA A 60 14.76 -3.68 3.80
N SER A 61 14.72 -2.90 4.89
CA SER A 61 15.86 -2.72 5.80
C SER A 61 16.30 -4.01 6.51
N VAL A 62 15.43 -5.02 6.59
CA VAL A 62 15.72 -6.32 7.21
C VAL A 62 16.01 -7.43 6.20
N ILE A 63 15.81 -7.18 4.91
CA ILE A 63 16.13 -8.13 3.83
C ILE A 63 17.58 -7.88 3.43
N VAL A 64 18.50 -8.66 3.99
CA VAL A 64 19.97 -8.50 3.80
C VAL A 64 20.51 -9.41 2.66
N GLN A 65 19.67 -10.19 1.97
CA GLN A 65 20.10 -11.03 0.85
C GLN A 65 19.22 -10.86 -0.40
N ASP A 66 19.91 -10.60 -1.52
CA ASP A 66 19.44 -9.93 -2.74
C ASP A 66 18.57 -10.77 -3.70
N ASP A 67 18.21 -12.03 -3.40
CA ASP A 67 17.61 -12.93 -4.41
C ASP A 67 16.13 -13.32 -4.19
N GLU A 68 15.51 -12.94 -3.08
CA GLU A 68 14.15 -13.41 -2.72
C GLU A 68 13.05 -12.35 -2.96
N PHE A 69 13.44 -11.08 -3.21
CA PHE A 69 12.48 -9.98 -3.37
C PHE A 69 11.64 -10.10 -4.65
N GLU A 70 12.27 -10.46 -5.78
CA GLU A 70 11.56 -10.60 -7.07
C GLU A 70 10.60 -11.80 -7.12
N LYS A 71 10.91 -12.89 -6.42
CA LYS A 71 10.07 -14.10 -6.43
C LYS A 71 8.73 -13.93 -5.73
N GLN A 72 8.63 -13.01 -4.77
CA GLN A 72 7.42 -12.83 -3.96
C GLN A 72 6.46 -11.73 -4.46
N GLU A 73 6.85 -10.95 -5.48
CA GLU A 73 5.98 -9.93 -6.12
C GLU A 73 5.15 -10.49 -7.30
N ASN A 74 5.43 -11.72 -7.76
CA ASN A 74 4.77 -12.36 -8.92
C ASN A 74 3.59 -13.31 -8.59
N GLY A 75 2.97 -13.19 -7.41
CA GLY A 75 1.85 -14.03 -6.97
C GLY A 75 0.53 -13.30 -6.85
#